data_AF-A0A3L7WGS9-F1
#
_entry.id   AF-A0A3L7WGS9-F1
#
_cell.length_a   1.000
_cell.length_b   1.000
_cell.length_c   1.000
_cell.angle_alpha   90.00
_cell.angle_beta   90.00
_cell.angle_gamma   90.00
#
_symmetry.space_group_name_H-M   'P 1'
#
loop_
_entity.id
_entity.type
_entity.pdbx_description
1 polymer ?
#
loop_
_entity_poly.entity_id
_entity_poly.type
_entity_poly.pdbx_seq_one_letter_code
_entity_poly.pdbx_strand_id
1 'polypeptide(L)' 'MLLLLVRHGETAYNAVGRYQGHVQIELNELGQFQAVRV' A
#
# COMPACT_ATOMS: atom_id res chain seq x y z
N MET A 1 7.38 -16.26 20.52
CA MET A 1 6.80 -16.32 19.16
C MET A 1 6.60 -14.90 18.66
N LEU A 2 7.07 -14.56 17.45
CA LEU A 2 6.99 -13.20 16.90
C LEU A 2 5.98 -13.18 15.74
N LEU A 3 5.05 -12.23 15.78
CA LEU A 3 4.11 -11.96 14.69
C LEU A 3 4.38 -10.55 14.16
N LEU A 4 4.55 -10.42 12.85
CA LEU A 4 4.78 -9.15 12.16
C LEU A 4 3.60 -8.86 11.24
N LEU A 5 3.06 -7.64 11.33
CA LEU A 5 1.97 -7.15 10.49
C LEU A 5 2.44 -5.86 9.82
N VAL A 6 2.29 -5.79 8.49
CA VAL A 6 2.71 -4.64 7.69
C VAL A 6 1.55 -4.25 6.77
N ARG A 7 1.31 -2.94 6.64
CA ARG A 7 0.38 -2.40 5.65
C ARG A 7 1.10 -2.26 4.31
N HIS A 8 0.43 -2.58 3.21
CA HIS A 8 0.97 -2.34 1.87
C HIS A 8 1.23 -0.84 1.62
N GLY A 9 2.03 -0.54 0.59
CA GLY A 9 2.37 0.83 0.21
C GLY A 9 1.22 1.63 -0.41
N GLU A 10 1.53 2.89 -0.75
CA GLU A 10 0.62 3.84 -1.39
C GLU A 10 0.11 3.35 -2.75
N THR A 11 -1.15 3.68 -3.04
CA THR A 11 -1.81 3.46 -4.33
C THR A 11 -2.43 4.76 -4.79
N ALA A 12 -2.79 4.87 -6.08
CA ALA A 12 -3.42 6.07 -6.61
C ALA A 12 -4.70 6.50 -5.86
N TYR A 13 -5.43 5.55 -5.24
CA TYR A 13 -6.67 5.86 -4.52
C TYR A 13 -6.43 6.39 -3.12
N ASN A 14 -5.55 5.74 -2.35
CA ASN A 14 -5.30 6.21 -0.99
C ASN A 14 -4.53 7.55 -0.98
N ALA A 15 -3.74 7.83 -2.02
CA ALA A 15 -3.10 9.13 -2.24
C ALA A 15 -4.12 10.28 -2.33
N VAL A 16 -5.32 10.02 -2.83
CA VAL A 16 -6.41 11.02 -2.95
C VAL A 16 -7.53 10.81 -1.92
N GLY A 17 -7.32 9.98 -0.90
CA GLY A 17 -8.32 9.68 0.13
C GLY A 17 -9.53 8.88 -0.36
N ARG A 18 -9.43 8.20 -1.51
CA ARG A 18 -10.50 7.38 -2.07
C ARG A 18 -10.48 5.97 -1.48
N TYR A 19 -11.65 5.46 -1.14
CA TYR A 19 -11.83 4.07 -0.71
C TYR A 19 -11.60 3.09 -1.87
N GLN A 20 -10.75 2.07 -1.67
CA GLN A 20 -10.42 1.06 -2.68
C GLN A 20 -11.43 -0.09 -2.75
N GLY A 21 -11.96 -0.54 -1.61
CA GLY A 21 -12.79 -1.75 -1.55
C GLY A 21 -12.07 -2.98 -2.10
N HIS A 22 -12.74 -3.74 -2.97
CA HIS A 22 -12.18 -4.94 -3.62
C HIS A 22 -11.51 -4.65 -4.98
N VAL A 23 -11.38 -3.38 -5.37
CA VAL A 23 -10.74 -3.02 -6.64
C VAL A 23 -9.24 -3.28 -6.53
N GLN A 24 -8.70 -4.04 -7.47
CA GLN A 24 -7.27 -4.25 -7.57
C GLN A 24 -6.60 -3.01 -8.17
N ILE A 25 -5.79 -2.33 -7.36
CA ILE A 25 -5.03 -1.14 -7.76
C ILE A 25 -3.59 -1.40 -7.33
N GLU A 26 -2.69 -1.35 -8.30
CA GLU A 26 -1.27 -1.55 -8.07
C GLU A 26 -0.67 -0.43 -7.21
N LEU A 27 0.48 -0.72 -6.59
CA LEU A 27 1.27 0.29 -5.91
C LEU A 27 1.76 1.35 -6.90
N ASN A 28 1.74 2.61 -6.50
CA ASN A 28 2.39 3.66 -7.26
C ASN A 28 3.91 3.67 -6.98
N GLU A 29 4.66 4.57 -7.60
CA GLU A 29 6.12 4.67 -7.44
C GLU A 29 6.53 4.80 -5.97
N LEU A 30 5.84 5.65 -5.21
CA LEU A 30 6.07 5.81 -3.77
C LEU A 30 5.74 4.53 -2.99
N GLY A 31 4.64 3.84 -3.34
CA GLY A 31 4.25 2.57 -2.75
C GLY A 31 5.26 1.46 -2.99
N GLN A 32 5.85 1.37 -4.18
CA GLN A 32 6.92 0.42 -4.48
C GLN A 32 8.17 0.71 -3.65
N PHE A 33 8.54 1.99 -3.50
CA PHE A 33 9.64 2.39 -2.63
C PHE A 33 9.37 2.09 -1.14
N GLN A 34 8.13 2.24 -0.68
CA GLN A 34 7.74 1.87 0.68
C GLN A 34 7.86 0.36 0.91
N ALA A 35 7.47 -0.46 -0.07
CA ALA A 35 7.52 -1.91 0.02
C ALA A 35 8.94 -2.48 0.18
N VAL A 36 9.96 -1.79 -0.30
CA VAL A 36 11.38 -2.22 -0.16
C VAL A 36 12.08 -1.68 1.09
N ARG A 37 11.47 -0.72 1.80
CA ARG A 37 12.05 -0.09 3.00
C ARG A 37 11.61 -0.72 4.33
N VAL A 38 10.61 -1.59 4.29
CA VAL A 38 10.01 -2.29 5.45
C VAL A 38 10.38 -3.75 5.40
#